data_AF-A0A0N4XSB2-F1
#
_entry.id   AF-A0A0N4XSB2-F1
#
_cell.length_a   1.000
_cell.length_b   1.000
_cell.length_c   1.000
_cell.angle_alpha   90.00
_cell.angle_beta   90.00
_cell.angle_gamma   90.00
#
_symmetry.space_group_name_H-M   'P 1'
#
loop_
_entity.id
_entity.type
_entity.pdbx_description
1 polymer ?
#
loop_
_entity_poly.entity_id
_entity_poly.type
_entity_poly.pdbx_seq_one_letter_code
_entity_poly.pdbx_strand_id
1 'polypeptide(L)'
;IGRPSENPKPAVWLDGGNHAREWPAFHVAVYFIEQLVGKYQVDEKITAYVDSLDIYVFPVLNPDGFIYSRTSTKSLIRQWRKNRAPSNCTGSVAYLKDICCEGVDLNRNYDL
;
A
#
# COMPACT_ATOMS: atom_id res chain seq x y z
N ILE A 1 -0.11 -7.64 -14.25
CA ILE A 1 -0.57 -6.99 -15.49
C ILE A 1 0.56 -7.09 -16.49
N GLY A 2 0.35 -7.76 -17.62
CA GLY A 2 1.40 -7.99 -18.61
C GLY A 2 0.91 -8.97 -19.67
N ARG A 3 1.41 -8.82 -20.90
CA ARG A 3 1.11 -9.76 -21.99
C ARG A 3 1.85 -11.09 -21.78
N PRO A 4 1.22 -12.25 -22.00
CA PRO A 4 1.91 -13.54 -21.95
C PRO A 4 3.11 -13.58 -22.90
N SER A 5 4.20 -14.20 -22.45
CA SER A 5 5.48 -14.32 -23.17
C SER A 5 6.11 -15.68 -22.85
N GLU A 6 6.80 -16.28 -23.82
CA GLU A 6 7.57 -17.52 -23.60
C GLU A 6 8.82 -17.28 -22.74
N ASN A 7 9.38 -16.07 -22.82
CA ASN A 7 10.55 -15.67 -22.04
C ASN A 7 10.12 -14.85 -20.80
N PRO A 8 10.83 -14.96 -19.67
CA PRO A 8 10.59 -14.10 -18.51
C PRO A 8 10.78 -12.62 -18.86
N LYS A 9 9.86 -11.78 -18.37
CA LYS A 9 9.96 -10.32 -18.49
C LYS A 9 10.46 -9.72 -17.17
N PRO A 10 11.14 -8.56 -17.21
CA PRO A 10 11.42 -7.78 -16.00
C PRO A 10 10.13 -7.42 -15.27
N ALA A 11 10.17 -7.51 -13.93
CA ALA A 11 9.03 -7.20 -13.09
C ALA A 11 9.12 -5.79 -12.49
N VAL A 12 7.98 -5.11 -12.38
CA VAL A 12 7.83 -3.85 -11.64
C VAL A 12 6.82 -4.07 -10.53
N TRP A 13 7.20 -3.71 -9.30
CA TRP A 13 6.33 -3.73 -8.13
C TRP A 13 5.91 -2.31 -7.75
N LEU A 14 4.61 -2.11 -7.53
CA LEU A 14 4.04 -0.88 -6.99
C LEU A 14 3.03 -1.22 -5.91
N ASP A 15 3.24 -0.75 -4.69
CA ASP A 15 2.23 -0.80 -3.63
C ASP A 15 1.70 0.59 -3.27
N GLY A 16 0.43 0.60 -2.87
CA GLY A 16 -0.24 1.74 -2.30
C GLY A 16 -0.69 1.42 -0.88
N GLY A 17 -0.80 2.47 -0.06
CA GLY A 17 -1.53 2.34 1.19
C GLY A 17 -0.83 1.59 2.32
N ASN A 18 0.49 1.72 2.40
CA ASN A 18 1.27 1.27 3.56
C ASN A 18 0.83 1.99 4.84
N HIS A 19 0.71 3.33 4.78
CA HIS A 19 0.11 4.11 5.85
C HIS A 19 -1.39 4.33 5.64
N ALA A 20 -2.17 4.00 6.66
CA ALA A 20 -3.63 4.02 6.62
C ALA A 20 -4.28 5.35 6.21
N ARG A 21 -3.78 6.49 6.72
CA ARG A 21 -4.35 7.84 6.46
C ARG A 21 -4.06 8.41 5.08
N GLU A 22 -3.09 7.85 4.34
CA GLU A 22 -2.58 8.37 3.08
C GLU A 22 -3.48 7.93 1.91
N TRP A 23 -4.78 8.20 2.03
CA TRP A 23 -5.82 7.73 1.12
C TRP A 23 -5.53 7.96 -0.38
N PRO A 24 -4.92 9.08 -0.81
CA PRO A 24 -4.58 9.26 -2.22
C PRO A 24 -3.69 8.15 -2.80
N ALA A 25 -2.79 7.54 -2.01
CA ALA A 25 -1.91 6.47 -2.50
C ALA A 25 -2.70 5.23 -2.96
N PHE A 26 -3.76 4.87 -2.23
CA PHE A 26 -4.65 3.77 -2.59
C PHE A 26 -5.38 4.06 -3.91
N HIS A 27 -5.90 5.28 -4.05
CA HIS A 27 -6.64 5.69 -5.26
C HIS A 27 -5.72 5.78 -6.48
N VAL A 28 -4.49 6.30 -6.30
CA VAL A 28 -3.50 6.37 -7.38
C VAL A 28 -3.08 4.97 -7.84
N ALA A 29 -2.92 4.01 -6.93
CA ALA A 29 -2.61 2.63 -7.31
C ALA A 29 -3.74 1.99 -8.13
N VAL A 30 -5.00 2.22 -7.75
CA VAL A 30 -6.17 1.75 -8.54
C VAL A 30 -6.25 2.47 -9.89
N TYR A 31 -6.07 3.80 -9.91
CA TYR A 31 -6.04 4.57 -11.15
C TYR A 31 -4.92 4.12 -12.09
N PHE A 32 -3.76 3.77 -11.55
CA PHE A 32 -2.65 3.24 -12.33
C PHE A 32 -3.03 1.92 -13.01
N ILE A 33 -3.72 1.02 -12.31
CA ILE A 33 -4.28 -0.21 -12.91
C ILE A 33 -5.25 0.13 -14.05
N GLU A 34 -6.17 1.07 -13.81
CA GLU A 34 -7.13 1.53 -14.81
C GLU A 34 -6.43 2.09 -16.06
N GLN A 35 -5.37 2.89 -15.90
CA GLN A 35 -4.59 3.40 -17.03
C GLN A 35 -3.92 2.27 -17.81
N LEU A 36 -3.29 1.30 -17.12
CA LEU A 36 -2.62 0.19 -17.78
C LEU A 36 -3.58 -0.68 -18.58
N VAL A 37 -4.75 -1.00 -18.02
CA VAL A 37 -5.75 -1.86 -18.67
C VAL A 37 -6.54 -1.11 -19.73
N GLY A 38 -7.02 0.09 -19.41
CA GLY A 38 -7.90 0.87 -20.27
C GLY A 38 -7.20 1.51 -21.48
N LYS A 39 -5.87 1.67 -21.43
CA LYS A 39 -5.09 2.23 -22.55
C LYS A 39 -4.21 1.20 -23.26
N TYR A 40 -4.28 -0.07 -22.87
CA TYR A 40 -3.61 -1.14 -23.63
C TYR A 40 -4.18 -1.20 -25.06
N GLN A 41 -3.30 -1.26 -26.06
CA GLN A 41 -3.64 -1.20 -27.49
C GLN A 41 -4.31 0.11 -27.96
N VAL A 42 -4.34 1.14 -27.11
CA VAL A 42 -4.84 2.49 -27.45
C VAL A 42 -3.71 3.51 -27.40
N ASP A 43 -2.90 3.47 -26.34
CA ASP A 43 -1.71 4.30 -26.18
C ASP A 43 -0.45 3.45 -26.46
N GLU A 44 0.38 3.88 -27.41
CA GLU A 44 1.55 3.13 -27.85
C GLU A 44 2.57 2.90 -26.72
N LYS A 45 2.74 3.89 -25.83
CA LYS A 45 3.70 3.83 -24.73
C LYS A 45 3.23 2.85 -23.65
N ILE A 46 1.95 2.91 -23.27
CA ILE A 46 1.37 1.95 -22.31
C ILE A 46 1.38 0.53 -22.89
N THR A 47 1.07 0.39 -24.18
CA THR A 47 1.14 -0.90 -24.87
C THR A 47 2.55 -1.48 -24.82
N ALA A 48 3.57 -0.68 -25.12
CA ALA A 48 4.96 -1.10 -25.02
C ALA A 48 5.35 -1.54 -23.59
N TYR A 49 4.87 -0.85 -22.55
CA TYR A 49 5.10 -1.26 -21.17
C TYR A 49 4.43 -2.59 -20.82
N VAL A 50 3.15 -2.77 -21.16
CA VAL A 50 2.42 -4.01 -20.86
C VAL A 50 2.98 -5.21 -21.62
N ASP A 51 3.50 -4.99 -22.83
CA ASP A 51 4.10 -6.04 -23.65
C ASP A 51 5.51 -6.44 -23.15
N SER A 52 6.28 -5.49 -22.60
CA SER A 52 7.68 -5.73 -22.18
C SER A 52 7.88 -6.01 -20.69
N LEU A 53 6.91 -5.71 -19.83
CA LEU A 53 7.02 -5.83 -18.37
C LEU A 53 5.95 -6.74 -17.78
N ASP A 54 6.24 -7.29 -16.60
CA ASP A 54 5.22 -7.81 -15.68
C ASP A 54 5.03 -6.83 -14.51
N ILE A 55 3.89 -6.16 -14.50
CA ILE A 55 3.58 -5.11 -13.53
C ILE A 55 2.66 -5.67 -12.43
N TYR A 56 3.16 -5.68 -11.20
CA TYR A 56 2.43 -6.08 -10.00
C TYR A 56 2.03 -4.84 -9.22
N VAL A 57 0.72 -4.70 -8.96
CA VAL A 57 0.17 -3.58 -8.21
C VAL A 57 -0.54 -4.11 -6.97
N PHE A 58 -0.19 -3.60 -5.79
CA PHE A 58 -0.83 -3.92 -4.52
C PHE A 58 -1.50 -2.67 -3.92
N PRO A 59 -2.77 -2.38 -4.24
CA PRO A 59 -3.35 -1.06 -3.96
C PRO A 59 -3.56 -0.73 -2.47
N VAL A 60 -3.67 -1.75 -1.62
CA VAL A 60 -4.05 -1.58 -0.21
C VAL A 60 -3.16 -2.46 0.67
N LEU A 61 -1.92 -2.05 0.93
CA LEU A 61 -0.98 -2.82 1.76
C LEU A 61 -1.43 -2.97 3.22
N ASN A 62 -2.12 -1.97 3.76
CA ASN A 62 -2.63 -1.94 5.12
C ASN A 62 -4.17 -1.86 5.15
N PRO A 63 -4.88 -2.97 4.85
CA PRO A 63 -6.34 -2.96 4.76
C PRO A 63 -7.01 -2.62 6.10
N ASP A 64 -6.53 -3.19 7.21
CA ASP A 64 -7.13 -2.96 8.53
C ASP A 64 -6.99 -1.50 8.99
N GLY A 65 -5.79 -0.93 8.80
CA GLY A 65 -5.55 0.47 9.13
C GLY A 65 -6.37 1.39 8.24
N PHE A 66 -6.47 1.09 6.93
CA PHE A 66 -7.30 1.86 6.00
C PHE A 66 -8.76 1.92 6.43
N ILE A 67 -9.37 0.76 6.75
CA ILE A 67 -10.74 0.69 7.26
C ILE A 67 -10.87 1.46 8.56
N TYR A 68 -9.96 1.26 9.52
CA TYR A 68 -9.99 1.96 10.80
C TYR A 68 -10.00 3.48 10.61
N SER A 69 -9.13 4.02 9.75
CA SER A 69 -9.04 5.46 9.48
C SER A 69 -10.33 6.09 8.92
N ARG A 70 -11.23 5.27 8.38
CA ARG A 70 -12.52 5.69 7.82
C ARG A 70 -13.71 5.53 8.77
N THR A 71 -13.52 4.93 9.93
CA THR A 71 -14.60 4.72 10.90
C THR A 71 -15.03 6.00 11.61
N SER A 72 -14.19 7.04 11.62
CA SER A 72 -14.48 8.32 12.28
C SER A 72 -13.70 9.47 11.66
N THR A 73 -14.27 10.68 11.71
CA THR A 73 -13.61 11.94 11.35
C THR A 73 -12.72 12.50 12.47
N LYS A 74 -12.77 11.92 13.69
CA LYS A 74 -11.91 12.34 14.80
C LYS A 74 -10.44 12.19 14.40
N SER A 75 -9.63 13.21 14.69
CA SER A 75 -8.21 13.25 14.29
C SER A 75 -7.43 11.99 14.71
N LEU A 76 -7.67 11.49 15.93
CA LEU A 76 -7.04 10.26 16.45
C LEU A 76 -7.28 9.01 15.58
N ILE A 77 -8.41 8.96 14.86
CA ILE A 77 -8.78 7.83 14.01
C ILE A 77 -8.46 8.16 12.54
N ARG A 78 -8.90 9.31 12.04
CA ARG A 78 -8.69 9.73 10.64
C ARG A 78 -7.22 9.84 10.26
N GLN A 79 -6.36 10.20 11.22
CA GLN A 79 -4.91 10.31 11.05
C GLN A 79 -4.15 9.05 11.49
N TRP A 80 -4.85 7.93 11.67
CA TRP A 80 -4.22 6.64 11.96
C TRP A 80 -3.28 6.24 10.81
N ARG A 81 -2.07 5.79 11.16
CA ARG A 81 -1.00 5.46 10.21
C ARG A 81 -0.66 3.98 10.18
N LYS A 82 -0.63 3.35 11.36
CA LYS A 82 -0.12 2.01 11.61
C LYS A 82 -1.07 0.92 11.09
N ASN A 83 -0.65 -0.35 11.15
CA ASN A 83 -1.61 -1.46 11.03
C ASN A 83 -2.51 -1.55 12.28
N ARG A 84 -3.27 -2.65 12.41
CA ARG A 84 -4.15 -2.93 13.56
C ARG A 84 -3.70 -4.13 14.39
N ALA A 85 -2.38 -4.36 14.46
CA ALA A 85 -1.85 -5.37 15.37
C ALA A 85 -2.33 -5.11 16.82
N PRO A 86 -2.61 -6.16 17.62
CA PRO A 86 -3.10 -6.02 18.97
C PRO A 86 -2.24 -5.12 19.85
N SER A 87 -2.85 -4.61 20.91
CA SER A 87 -2.16 -3.78 21.89
C SER A 87 -0.93 -4.49 22.44
N ASN A 88 0.21 -3.82 22.37
CA ASN A 88 1.45 -4.24 22.96
C ASN A 88 1.90 -3.23 24.03
N CYS A 89 2.18 -3.71 25.23
CA CYS A 89 2.64 -2.90 26.36
C CYS A 89 4.16 -3.02 26.58
N THR A 90 4.88 -3.71 25.69
CA THR A 90 6.34 -3.81 25.69
C THR A 90 6.95 -2.62 24.93
N GLY A 91 6.94 -1.44 25.55
CA GLY A 91 7.60 -0.23 25.02
C GLY A 91 9.00 -0.03 25.61
N SER A 92 9.89 0.63 24.87
CA SER A 92 11.21 1.03 25.42
C SER A 92 11.04 2.08 26.52
N VAL A 93 11.92 2.04 27.52
CA VAL A 93 11.93 2.86 28.74
C VAL A 93 11.91 4.39 28.47
N ALA A 94 12.21 4.83 27.25
CA ALA A 94 12.24 6.23 26.86
C ALA A 94 10.85 6.89 26.71
N TYR A 95 9.78 6.11 26.53
CA TYR A 95 8.41 6.61 26.43
C TYR A 95 7.54 5.89 27.45
N LEU A 96 7.52 6.41 28.68
CA LEU A 96 6.62 6.05 29.78
C LEU A 96 6.34 4.54 29.92
N LYS A 97 7.03 3.88 30.86
CA LYS A 97 6.67 2.53 31.31
C LYS A 97 5.15 2.44 31.50
N ASP A 98 4.56 1.33 31.03
CA ASP A 98 3.13 0.97 31.15
C ASP A 98 2.15 1.59 30.14
N ILE A 99 2.61 2.21 29.04
CA ILE A 99 1.74 2.56 27.91
C ILE A 99 1.56 1.37 26.97
N CYS A 100 0.32 0.94 26.83
CA CYS A 100 -0.11 -0.05 25.85
C CYS A 100 -0.46 0.63 24.52
N CYS A 101 0.20 0.22 23.42
CA CYS A 101 0.02 0.79 22.09
C CYS A 101 -0.47 -0.25 21.09
N GLU A 102 -1.45 0.10 20.26
CA GLU A 102 -1.92 -0.75 19.16
C GLU A 102 -1.21 -0.43 17.85
N GLY A 103 -0.93 -1.46 17.05
CA GLY A 103 -0.39 -1.32 15.71
C GLY A 103 1.11 -1.00 15.64
N VAL A 104 1.71 -1.39 14.52
CA VAL A 104 3.11 -1.16 14.14
C VAL A 104 3.16 -0.29 12.87
N ASP A 105 4.16 0.58 12.77
CA ASP A 105 4.45 1.28 11.52
C ASP A 105 5.07 0.28 10.53
N LEU A 106 4.30 -0.12 9.52
CA LEU A 106 4.71 -1.13 8.55
C LEU A 106 5.97 -0.69 7.76
N ASN A 107 6.13 0.60 7.49
CA ASN A 107 7.34 1.13 6.82
C ASN A 107 8.55 1.30 7.76
N ARG A 108 8.48 0.72 8.95
CA ARG A 108 9.60 0.57 9.90
C ARG A 108 9.76 -0.87 10.37
N ASN A 109 9.16 -1.82 9.65
CA ASN A 109 9.08 -3.23 10.02
C ASN A 109 9.61 -4.16 8.92
N TYR A 110 10.44 -3.63 8.02
CA TYR A 110 11.19 -4.41 7.05
C TYR A 110 12.56 -4.75 7.64
N ASP A 111 13.05 -5.95 7.34
CA ASP A 111 14.42 -6.35 7.63
C ASP A 111 15.31 -5.81 6.51
N LEU A 112 15.89 -4.62 6.73
CA LEU A 112 16.79 -3.94 5.80
C LEU A 112 18.25 -4.13 6.22
#